data_AF-A0A942DQ89-F1
#
_entry.id   AF-A0A942DQ89-F1
#
_cell.length_a   1.000
_cell.length_b   1.000
_cell.length_c   1.000
_cell.angle_alpha   90.00
_cell.angle_beta   90.00
_cell.angle_gamma   90.00
#
_symmetry.space_group_name_H-M   'P 1'
#
loop_
_entity.id
_entity.type
_entity.pdbx_description
1 polymer ?
#
loop_
_entity_poly.entity_id
_entity_poly.type
_entity_poly.pdbx_seq_one_letter_code
_entity_poly.pdbx_strand_id
1 'polypeptide(L)'
;MKLTQLLVASFALLSLAACKTVKIKNGEVPSQYLSQAKKLAGTYKGDFEGVPGNLIVDFNGNKPTLAYVNKRGEDILNNNCHSEFGNMLDVTIKNENKNPTVSSATFAFDAGGCSLMVRGRDASLSFKQTDKGMRINVSILRDLMQREVCSWTPGNPPNVPPAQVCHWEQTPVYLYGTFYR
;
A
#
# COMPACT_ATOMS: atom_id res chain seq x y z
N MET A 1 -58.19 9.07 27.92
CA MET A 1 -57.62 8.29 26.80
C MET A 1 -56.21 8.80 26.54
N LYS A 2 -55.20 8.03 26.93
CA LYS A 2 -53.77 8.31 26.70
C LYS A 2 -53.31 7.32 25.63
N LEU A 3 -53.05 7.78 24.41
CA LEU A 3 -52.50 6.94 23.34
C LEU A 3 -51.15 7.54 22.88
N THR A 4 -50.11 7.07 23.58
CA THR A 4 -48.82 6.65 23.02
C THR A 4 -48.32 7.32 21.73
N GLN A 5 -47.40 8.25 21.94
CA GLN A 5 -46.30 8.58 21.03
C GLN A 5 -45.50 7.29 20.73
N LEU A 6 -45.52 6.82 19.50
CA LEU A 6 -44.62 5.76 19.05
C LEU A 6 -43.46 6.39 18.26
N LEU A 7 -42.32 6.43 18.95
CA LEU A 7 -40.97 6.58 18.44
C LEU A 7 -40.71 5.58 17.30
N VAL A 8 -40.47 6.09 16.09
CA VAL A 8 -39.69 5.36 15.08
C VAL A 8 -38.59 6.31 14.59
N ALA A 9 -37.68 6.63 15.51
CA ALA A 9 -36.37 7.14 15.17
C ALA A 9 -35.53 5.95 14.70
N SER A 10 -35.71 5.56 13.44
CA SER A 10 -34.87 4.58 12.77
C SER A 10 -33.46 5.15 12.68
N PHE A 11 -32.66 4.74 13.65
CA PHE A 11 -31.25 5.01 13.83
C PHE A 11 -30.48 4.57 12.57
N ALA A 12 -30.33 5.47 11.60
CA ALA A 12 -29.39 5.32 10.50
C ALA A 12 -27.96 5.52 11.04
N LEU A 13 -27.48 4.55 11.82
CA LEU A 13 -26.05 4.36 12.08
C LEU A 13 -25.43 3.82 10.79
N LEU A 14 -25.30 4.71 9.81
CA LEU A 14 -24.22 4.67 8.83
C LEU A 14 -22.92 4.76 9.64
N SER A 15 -22.46 3.63 10.17
CA SER A 15 -21.12 3.51 10.69
C SER A 15 -20.18 3.66 9.50
N LEU A 16 -19.85 4.91 9.18
CA LEU A 16 -18.72 5.30 8.37
C LEU A 16 -17.56 4.44 8.83
N ALA A 17 -17.20 3.46 8.01
CA ALA A 17 -15.97 2.71 8.18
C ALA A 17 -14.83 3.69 7.91
N ALA A 18 -14.50 4.51 8.92
CA ALA A 18 -13.44 5.48 8.85
C ALA A 18 -12.13 4.72 8.66
N CYS A 19 -11.63 4.72 7.42
CA CYS A 19 -10.25 4.36 7.13
C CYS A 19 -9.41 5.58 7.48
N LYS A 20 -8.60 5.48 8.52
CA LYS A 20 -7.67 6.55 8.90
C LYS A 20 -6.26 6.13 8.51
N THR A 21 -5.59 6.99 7.76
CA THR A 21 -4.15 6.87 7.55
C THR A 21 -3.46 7.58 8.70
N VAL A 22 -2.67 6.83 9.46
CA VAL A 22 -1.86 7.34 10.57
C VAL A 22 -0.45 7.54 10.04
N LYS A 23 -0.03 8.80 9.92
CA LYS A 23 1.37 9.10 9.63
C LYS A 23 2.22 8.69 10.82
N ILE A 24 3.30 7.96 10.55
CA ILE A 24 4.17 7.42 11.59
C ILE A 24 5.36 8.34 11.74
N LYS A 25 5.61 8.79 12.97
CA LYS A 25 6.80 9.57 13.30
C LYS A 25 7.91 8.59 13.70
N ASN A 26 9.08 8.72 13.08
CA ASN A 26 10.29 7.94 13.41
C ASN A 26 10.18 6.41 13.28
N GLY A 27 9.26 5.91 12.45
CA GLY A 27 9.06 4.46 12.28
C GLY A 27 8.38 3.74 13.44
N GLU A 28 7.83 4.46 14.43
CA GLU A 28 7.25 3.84 15.63
C GLU A 28 5.73 3.67 15.53
N VAL A 29 5.25 2.44 15.71
CA VAL A 29 3.80 2.18 15.78
C VAL A 29 3.25 2.75 17.11
N PRO A 30 2.19 3.59 17.08
CA PRO A 30 1.55 4.07 18.29
C PRO A 30 1.10 2.92 19.18
N SER A 31 1.30 3.05 20.49
CA SER A 31 1.05 1.99 21.49
C SER A 31 -0.35 1.37 21.38
N GLN A 32 -1.36 2.18 21.08
CA GLN A 32 -2.76 1.76 20.90
C GLN A 32 -2.98 0.76 19.75
N TYR A 33 -2.07 0.69 18.78
CA TYR A 33 -2.14 -0.24 17.64
C TYR A 33 -1.03 -1.30 17.66
N LEU A 34 -0.10 -1.23 18.61
CA LEU A 34 1.10 -2.08 18.62
C LEU A 34 0.76 -3.57 18.76
N SER A 35 -0.22 -3.91 19.59
CA SER A 35 -0.65 -5.30 19.78
C SER A 35 -1.19 -5.92 18.49
N GLN A 36 -1.98 -5.17 17.73
CA GLN A 36 -2.53 -5.59 16.45
C GLN A 36 -1.43 -5.65 15.38
N ALA A 37 -0.55 -4.66 15.33
CA ALA A 37 0.56 -4.62 14.38
C ALA A 37 1.52 -5.80 14.58
N LYS A 38 1.83 -6.16 15.84
CA LYS A 38 2.70 -7.31 16.15
C LYS A 38 2.13 -8.66 15.68
N LYS A 39 0.81 -8.78 15.45
CA LYS A 39 0.22 -10.00 14.85
C LYS A 39 0.68 -10.22 13.42
N LEU A 40 1.10 -9.17 12.72
CA LEU A 40 1.65 -9.23 11.36
C LEU A 40 3.11 -9.69 11.34
N ALA A 41 3.80 -9.75 12.48
CA ALA A 41 5.15 -10.28 12.52
C ALA A 41 5.18 -11.74 12.06
N GLY A 42 6.22 -12.12 11.33
CA GLY A 42 6.41 -13.46 10.80
C GLY A 42 7.12 -13.48 9.46
N THR A 43 7.36 -14.69 8.97
CA THR A 43 7.97 -14.97 7.67
C THR A 43 6.88 -15.39 6.69
N TYR A 44 6.81 -14.69 5.57
CA TYR A 44 5.83 -14.90 4.51
C TYR A 44 6.55 -15.44 3.27
N LYS A 45 6.11 -16.60 2.77
CA LYS A 45 6.69 -17.24 1.60
C LYS A 45 5.97 -16.78 0.33
N GLY A 46 6.71 -16.53 -0.73
CA GLY A 46 6.11 -16.04 -1.97
C GLY A 46 7.15 -15.73 -3.02
N ASP A 47 6.84 -14.76 -3.86
CA ASP A 47 7.74 -14.27 -4.90
C ASP A 47 7.63 -12.75 -5.07
N PHE A 48 8.71 -12.16 -5.56
CA PHE A 48 8.76 -10.76 -6.00
C PHE A 48 9.30 -10.74 -7.42
N GLU A 49 8.54 -10.15 -8.36
CA GLU A 49 8.85 -10.17 -9.79
C GLU A 49 9.15 -11.60 -10.32
N GLY A 50 8.40 -12.61 -9.84
CA GLY A 50 8.59 -14.01 -10.22
C GLY A 50 9.79 -14.71 -9.55
N VAL A 51 10.52 -14.04 -8.66
CA VAL A 51 11.65 -14.61 -7.92
C VAL A 51 11.19 -15.13 -6.56
N PRO A 52 11.20 -16.45 -6.31
CA PRO A 52 10.77 -17.01 -5.04
C PRO A 52 11.65 -16.54 -3.88
N GLY A 53 11.03 -16.15 -2.78
CA GLY A 53 11.71 -15.68 -1.58
C GLY A 53 10.78 -15.60 -0.37
N ASN A 54 11.33 -15.09 0.72
CA ASN A 54 10.66 -14.88 1.98
C ASN A 54 10.66 -13.39 2.32
N LEU A 55 9.49 -12.83 2.60
CA LEU A 55 9.34 -11.51 3.21
C LEU A 55 9.23 -11.69 4.72
N ILE A 56 10.10 -11.01 5.48
CA ILE A 56 10.16 -11.12 6.93
C ILE A 56 9.69 -9.78 7.50
N VAL A 57 8.61 -9.83 8.27
CA VAL A 57 8.12 -8.69 9.05
C VAL A 57 8.47 -8.96 10.50
N ASP A 58 9.23 -8.08 11.13
CA ASP A 58 9.63 -8.22 12.53
C ASP A 58 9.49 -6.88 13.29
N PHE A 59 9.77 -6.86 14.58
CA PHE A 59 9.67 -5.69 15.45
C PHE A 59 10.86 -5.56 16.38
N ASN A 60 11.56 -4.42 16.28
CA ASN A 60 12.47 -3.96 17.33
C ASN A 60 11.70 -3.03 18.29
N GLY A 61 11.19 -3.60 19.39
CA GLY A 61 10.34 -2.86 20.34
C GLY A 61 8.97 -2.50 19.74
N ASN A 62 8.79 -1.22 19.40
CA ASN A 62 7.61 -0.67 18.70
C ASN A 62 7.90 -0.28 17.23
N LYS A 63 9.10 -0.54 16.73
CA LYS A 63 9.51 -0.26 15.35
C LYS A 63 9.43 -1.52 14.50
N PRO A 64 8.52 -1.60 13.51
CA PRO A 64 8.50 -2.70 12.59
C PRO A 64 9.71 -2.60 11.65
N THR A 65 10.27 -3.75 11.33
CA THR A 65 11.34 -3.93 10.34
C THR A 65 10.85 -4.85 9.24
N LEU A 66 11.36 -4.62 8.03
CA LEU A 66 11.03 -5.40 6.85
C LEU A 66 12.33 -5.91 6.23
N ALA A 67 12.40 -7.20 5.95
CA ALA A 67 13.53 -7.80 5.25
C ALA A 67 13.02 -8.77 4.17
N TYR A 68 13.85 -9.00 3.16
CA TYR A 68 13.59 -10.01 2.14
C TYR A 68 14.79 -10.93 2.05
N VAL A 69 14.55 -12.23 1.87
CA VAL A 69 15.61 -13.22 1.68
C VAL A 69 15.19 -14.22 0.62
N ASN A 70 16.06 -14.50 -0.33
CA ASN A 70 15.89 -15.58 -1.29
C ASN A 70 17.17 -16.41 -1.39
N LYS A 71 17.20 -17.37 -2.34
CA LYS A 71 18.35 -18.24 -2.56
C LYS A 71 19.64 -17.52 -3.04
N ARG A 72 19.52 -16.26 -3.45
CA ARG A 72 20.61 -15.42 -3.98
C ARG A 72 21.09 -14.36 -2.98
N GLY A 73 20.39 -14.17 -1.87
CA GLY A 73 20.76 -13.20 -0.82
C GLY A 73 19.56 -12.43 -0.28
N GLU A 74 19.82 -11.23 0.21
CA GLU A 74 18.83 -10.39 0.92
C GLU A 74 18.28 -9.23 0.06
N ASP A 75 18.78 -9.08 -1.17
CA ASP A 75 18.38 -8.04 -2.10
C ASP A 75 17.08 -8.41 -2.85
N ILE A 76 16.01 -7.63 -2.62
CA ILE A 76 14.71 -7.88 -3.26
C ILE A 76 14.70 -7.59 -4.77
N LEU A 77 15.58 -6.70 -5.25
CA LEU A 77 15.71 -6.40 -6.67
C LEU A 77 16.63 -7.39 -7.40
N ASN A 78 17.35 -8.25 -6.68
CA ASN A 78 18.04 -9.45 -7.18
C ASN A 78 19.12 -9.19 -8.27
N ASN A 79 19.54 -7.94 -8.46
CA ASN A 79 20.48 -7.51 -9.50
C ASN A 79 21.76 -6.87 -8.91
N ASN A 80 22.19 -7.29 -7.71
CA ASN A 80 23.27 -6.65 -6.94
C ASN A 80 23.00 -5.14 -6.75
N CYS A 81 21.74 -4.78 -6.57
CA CYS A 81 21.32 -3.41 -6.33
C CYS A 81 21.74 -2.95 -4.93
N HIS A 82 21.93 -3.90 -4.00
CA HIS A 82 22.07 -3.60 -2.57
C HIS A 82 20.88 -2.77 -2.07
N SER A 83 19.66 -3.17 -2.48
CA SER A 83 18.45 -2.47 -2.07
C SER A 83 18.08 -2.79 -0.64
N GLU A 84 17.55 -1.80 0.08
CA GLU A 84 17.25 -1.92 1.51
C GLU A 84 15.87 -1.32 1.84
N PHE A 85 15.19 -1.95 2.80
CA PHE A 85 14.01 -1.36 3.43
C PHE A 85 14.44 -0.51 4.62
N GLY A 86 13.94 0.72 4.66
CA GLY A 86 14.13 1.64 5.76
C GLY A 86 12.96 1.62 6.76
N ASN A 87 12.79 2.73 7.46
CA ASN A 87 11.75 2.88 8.47
C ASN A 87 10.33 2.91 7.86
N MET A 88 9.34 2.47 8.63
CA MET A 88 7.94 2.65 8.28
C MET A 88 7.55 4.14 8.29
N LEU A 89 6.92 4.59 7.21
CA LEU A 89 6.51 5.98 6.99
C LEU A 89 5.05 6.21 7.39
N ASP A 90 4.18 5.27 7.05
CA ASP A 90 2.75 5.34 7.36
C ASP A 90 2.12 3.96 7.50
N VAL A 91 0.98 3.95 8.18
CA VAL A 91 0.12 2.78 8.32
C VAL A 91 -1.33 3.20 8.11
N THR A 92 -2.08 2.42 7.37
CA THR A 92 -3.52 2.61 7.21
C THR A 92 -4.27 1.63 8.09
N ILE A 93 -5.16 2.16 8.91
CA ILE A 93 -5.97 1.39 9.85
C ILE A 93 -7.44 1.50 9.44
N LYS A 94 -8.08 0.34 9.35
CA LYS A 94 -9.52 0.22 9.09
C LYS A 94 -10.26 -0.16 10.36
N ASN A 95 -11.53 0.27 10.44
CA ASN A 95 -12.47 -0.10 11.50
C ASN A 95 -12.02 0.32 12.92
N GLU A 96 -11.42 1.51 13.06
CA GLU A 96 -10.84 2.01 14.32
C GLU A 96 -11.78 1.86 15.53
N ASN A 97 -13.07 2.14 15.35
CA ASN A 97 -14.06 2.21 16.44
C ASN A 97 -14.61 0.84 16.89
N LYS A 98 -14.30 -0.25 16.19
CA LYS A 98 -14.86 -1.59 16.49
C LYS A 98 -13.74 -2.60 16.69
N ASN A 99 -12.97 -2.85 15.64
CA ASN A 99 -11.90 -3.83 15.59
C ASN A 99 -10.81 -3.29 14.67
N PRO A 100 -9.88 -2.46 15.19
CA PRO A 100 -8.84 -1.85 14.38
C PRO A 100 -8.01 -2.93 13.68
N THR A 101 -7.90 -2.81 12.37
CA THR A 101 -7.14 -3.74 11.53
C THR A 101 -6.18 -2.93 10.66
N VAL A 102 -4.92 -3.36 10.62
CA VAL A 102 -3.92 -2.76 9.74
C VAL A 102 -4.17 -3.26 8.32
N SER A 103 -4.48 -2.36 7.39
CA SER A 103 -4.76 -2.72 5.99
C SER A 103 -3.58 -2.54 5.06
N SER A 104 -2.72 -1.57 5.35
CA SER A 104 -1.51 -1.29 4.58
C SER A 104 -0.48 -0.58 5.42
N ALA A 105 0.78 -0.69 5.01
CA ALA A 105 1.90 0.03 5.58
C ALA A 105 2.84 0.44 4.46
N THR A 106 3.51 1.57 4.62
CA THR A 106 4.52 2.05 3.68
C THR A 106 5.85 2.12 4.40
N PHE A 107 6.88 1.56 3.80
CA PHE A 107 8.26 1.62 4.29
C PHE A 107 9.09 2.47 3.35
N ALA A 108 10.05 3.22 3.88
CA ALA A 108 11.10 3.80 3.05
C ALA A 108 11.84 2.66 2.32
N PHE A 109 12.28 2.93 1.11
CA PHE A 109 12.97 1.97 0.27
C PHE A 109 14.13 2.65 -0.46
N ASP A 110 15.32 2.08 -0.33
CA ASP A 110 16.47 2.47 -1.12
C ASP A 110 16.73 1.41 -2.19
N ALA A 111 16.75 1.83 -3.45
CA ALA A 111 17.07 0.96 -4.58
C ALA A 111 18.58 0.74 -4.75
N GLY A 112 19.41 1.46 -3.99
CA GLY A 112 20.87 1.38 -4.04
C GLY A 112 21.42 1.65 -5.44
N GLY A 113 22.25 0.74 -5.93
CA GLY A 113 22.86 0.79 -7.26
C GLY A 113 21.85 0.78 -8.42
N CYS A 114 20.60 0.39 -8.17
CA CYS A 114 19.53 0.33 -9.18
C CYS A 114 18.63 1.57 -9.19
N SER A 115 19.04 2.65 -8.51
CA SER A 115 18.29 3.92 -8.43
C SER A 115 17.97 4.59 -9.78
N LEU A 116 18.67 4.24 -10.87
CA LEU A 116 18.37 4.68 -12.24
C LEU A 116 17.24 3.89 -12.90
N MET A 117 17.01 2.64 -12.49
CA MET A 117 15.99 1.74 -13.05
C MET A 117 14.74 1.64 -12.16
N VAL A 118 14.88 1.98 -10.88
CA VAL A 118 13.82 1.96 -9.87
C VAL A 118 13.74 3.35 -9.23
N ARG A 119 12.71 4.09 -9.60
CA ARG A 119 12.47 5.48 -9.15
C ARG A 119 11.80 5.55 -7.80
N GLY A 120 11.12 4.49 -7.37
CA GLY A 120 10.45 4.40 -6.09
C GLY A 120 11.41 4.59 -4.92
N ARG A 121 10.95 5.32 -3.91
CA ARG A 121 11.61 5.50 -2.61
C ARG A 121 10.78 4.94 -1.45
N ASP A 122 9.67 4.32 -1.80
CA ASP A 122 8.70 3.74 -0.89
C ASP A 122 8.36 2.32 -1.35
N ALA A 123 8.24 1.41 -0.39
CA ALA A 123 7.67 0.08 -0.57
C ALA A 123 6.31 0.03 0.12
N SER A 124 5.25 -0.13 -0.66
CA SER A 124 3.88 -0.24 -0.13
C SER A 124 3.50 -1.69 0.10
N LEU A 125 3.01 -1.99 1.29
CA LEU A 125 2.52 -3.30 1.70
C LEU A 125 1.01 -3.23 1.87
N SER A 126 0.29 -4.19 1.30
CA SER A 126 -1.14 -4.39 1.52
C SER A 126 -1.39 -5.74 2.17
N PHE A 127 -2.12 -5.71 3.29
CA PHE A 127 -2.46 -6.90 4.08
C PHE A 127 -3.89 -7.34 3.77
N LYS A 128 -4.07 -8.62 3.43
CA LYS A 128 -5.38 -9.20 3.18
C LYS A 128 -5.49 -10.58 3.84
N GLN A 129 -6.47 -10.74 4.71
CA GLN A 129 -6.85 -12.06 5.22
C GLN A 129 -7.49 -12.88 4.09
N THR A 130 -7.01 -14.11 3.91
CA THR A 130 -7.52 -15.09 2.95
C THR A 130 -7.87 -16.39 3.67
N ASP A 131 -8.47 -17.34 2.94
CA ASP A 131 -8.71 -18.72 3.37
C ASP A 131 -7.41 -19.46 3.71
N LYS A 132 -6.31 -19.11 3.04
CA LYS A 132 -4.98 -19.70 3.23
C LYS A 132 -4.12 -18.98 4.28
N GLY A 133 -4.68 -18.02 5.01
CA GLY A 133 -3.94 -17.20 5.96
C GLY A 133 -3.76 -15.75 5.49
N MET A 134 -2.71 -15.10 5.99
CA MET A 134 -2.46 -13.69 5.70
C MET A 134 -1.66 -13.55 4.40
N ARG A 135 -2.18 -12.76 3.46
CA ARG A 135 -1.47 -12.38 2.24
C ARG A 135 -0.93 -10.97 2.34
N ILE A 136 0.33 -10.79 2.01
CA ILE A 136 0.99 -9.50 1.83
C ILE A 136 1.28 -9.30 0.35
N ASN A 137 0.74 -8.22 -0.22
CA ASN A 137 1.18 -7.72 -1.52
C ASN A 137 2.20 -6.60 -1.28
N VAL A 138 3.35 -6.66 -1.93
CA VAL A 138 4.37 -5.61 -1.93
C VAL A 138 4.35 -4.92 -3.29
N SER A 139 4.46 -3.59 -3.33
CA SER A 139 4.66 -2.84 -4.56
C SER A 139 5.69 -1.75 -4.40
N ILE A 140 6.61 -1.63 -5.35
CA ILE A 140 7.65 -0.59 -5.41
C ILE A 140 7.55 0.10 -6.77
N LEU A 141 7.53 1.44 -6.79
CA LEU A 141 7.47 2.18 -8.05
C LEU A 141 8.75 1.92 -8.86
N ARG A 142 8.60 1.35 -10.05
CA ARG A 142 9.70 1.17 -11.00
C ARG A 142 9.96 2.46 -11.74
N ASP A 143 8.94 2.95 -12.46
CA ASP A 143 9.06 4.10 -13.35
C ASP A 143 7.70 4.81 -13.55
N LEU A 144 7.73 6.00 -14.16
CA LEU A 144 6.57 6.76 -14.62
C LEU A 144 6.62 6.80 -16.15
N MET A 145 5.82 5.95 -16.79
CA MET A 145 5.70 5.98 -18.25
C MET A 145 4.92 7.23 -18.67
N GLN A 146 5.51 8.01 -19.57
CA GLN A 146 4.83 9.12 -20.21
C GLN A 146 4.21 8.63 -21.52
N ARG A 147 2.91 8.86 -21.67
CA ARG A 147 2.21 8.61 -22.93
C ARG A 147 1.47 9.87 -23.34
N GLU A 148 1.52 10.19 -24.62
CA GLU A 148 0.67 11.21 -25.19
C GLU A 148 -0.72 10.62 -25.39
N VAL A 149 -1.73 11.25 -24.79
CA VAL A 149 -3.14 10.87 -24.97
C VAL A 149 -3.82 12.00 -25.70
N CYS A 150 -4.37 11.68 -26.86
CA CYS A 150 -5.10 12.63 -27.68
C CYS A 150 -6.60 12.35 -27.62
N SER A 151 -7.38 13.41 -27.46
CA SER A 151 -8.84 13.37 -27.53
C SER A 151 -9.33 14.37 -28.57
N TRP A 152 -10.45 14.06 -29.21
CA TRP A 152 -11.10 14.99 -30.12
C TRP A 152 -12.07 15.85 -29.33
N THR A 153 -11.89 17.17 -29.40
CA THR A 153 -12.87 18.12 -28.88
C THR A 153 -13.77 18.58 -30.03
N PRO A 154 -15.11 18.54 -29.87
CA PRO A 154 -15.99 19.14 -30.85
C PRO A 154 -15.74 20.65 -30.88
N GLY A 155 -15.67 21.23 -32.07
CA GLY A 155 -15.49 22.67 -32.20
C GLY A 155 -16.70 23.43 -31.62
N ASN A 156 -16.41 24.48 -30.84
CA ASN A 156 -17.42 25.33 -30.22
C ASN A 156 -16.99 26.80 -30.41
N PRO A 157 -17.75 27.65 -31.12
CA PRO A 157 -19.09 27.45 -31.71
C PRO A 157 -19.13 26.47 -32.90
N PRO A 158 -20.32 26.03 -33.38
CA PRO A 158 -20.51 24.96 -34.38
C PRO A 158 -19.80 25.14 -35.73
N ASN A 159 -19.31 26.34 -36.04
CA ASN A 159 -18.56 26.65 -37.25
C ASN A 159 -17.04 26.46 -37.09
N VAL A 160 -16.59 26.05 -35.89
CA VAL A 160 -15.19 25.71 -35.62
C VAL A 160 -15.00 24.22 -35.92
N PRO A 161 -13.99 23.81 -36.71
CA PRO A 161 -13.71 22.40 -36.92
C PRO A 161 -13.29 21.72 -35.61
N PRO A 162 -13.58 20.42 -35.43
CA PRO A 162 -13.03 19.66 -34.32
C PRO A 162 -11.51 19.77 -34.27
N ALA A 163 -10.97 19.88 -33.07
CA ALA A 163 -9.53 19.91 -32.85
C ALA A 163 -9.11 18.66 -32.09
N GLN A 164 -7.94 18.12 -32.45
CA GLN A 164 -7.28 17.11 -31.65
C GLN A 164 -6.52 17.84 -30.54
N VAL A 165 -6.84 17.52 -29.29
CA VAL A 165 -6.13 18.03 -28.11
C VAL A 165 -5.36 16.86 -27.51
N CYS A 166 -4.03 17.00 -27.47
CA CYS A 166 -3.13 16.02 -26.88
C CYS A 166 -2.55 16.56 -25.57
N HIS A 167 -2.46 15.69 -24.57
CA HIS A 167 -1.78 15.97 -23.31
C HIS A 167 -0.92 14.79 -22.89
N TRP A 168 0.12 15.06 -22.11
CA TRP A 168 0.97 14.03 -21.54
C TRP A 168 0.34 13.45 -20.28
N GLU A 169 0.11 12.14 -20.26
CA GLU A 169 -0.29 11.41 -19.07
C GLU A 169 0.89 10.61 -18.51
N GLN A 170 1.04 10.61 -17.19
CA GLN A 170 2.00 9.79 -16.48
C GLN A 170 1.29 8.55 -15.91
N THR A 171 1.74 7.37 -16.31
CA THR A 171 1.25 6.09 -15.79
C THR A 171 2.34 5.43 -14.97
N PRO A 172 2.13 5.20 -13.65
CA PRO A 172 3.12 4.53 -12.83
C PRO A 172 3.21 3.04 -13.19
N VAL A 173 4.44 2.55 -13.32
CA VAL A 173 4.77 1.13 -13.47
C VAL A 173 5.42 0.69 -12.18
N TYR A 174 4.90 -0.37 -11.58
CA TYR A 174 5.41 -0.90 -10.32
C TYR A 174 6.00 -2.29 -10.51
N LEU A 175 6.95 -2.61 -9.65
CA LEU A 175 7.37 -3.97 -9.34
C LEU A 175 6.45 -4.53 -8.26
N TYR A 176 6.10 -5.80 -8.33
CA TYR A 176 5.16 -6.43 -7.41
C TYR A 176 5.69 -7.74 -6.82
N GLY A 177 5.27 -8.02 -5.59
CA GLY A 177 5.42 -9.34 -4.99
C GLY A 177 4.21 -9.75 -4.18
N THR A 178 4.01 -11.05 -4.05
CA THR A 178 2.92 -11.64 -3.29
C THR A 178 3.46 -12.69 -2.34
N PHE A 179 3.17 -12.55 -1.05
CA PHE A 179 3.67 -13.43 0.01
C PHE A 179 2.54 -13.91 0.92
N TYR A 180 2.65 -15.14 1.39
CA TYR A 180 1.65 -15.82 2.22
C TYR A 180 2.28 -16.38 3.50
N ARG A 181 1.50 -16.34 4.57
CA ARG A 181 1.81 -17.00 5.85
C ARG A 181 0.75 -18.03 6.18
#